data_AF-A0A2E8QEW3-F1
#
_entry.id   AF-A0A2E8QEW3-F1
#
_cell.length_a   1.000
_cell.length_b   1.000
_cell.length_c   1.000
_cell.angle_alpha   90.00
_cell.angle_beta   90.00
_cell.angle_gamma   90.00
#
_symmetry.space_group_name_H-M   'P 1'
#
loop_
_entity.id
_entity.type
_entity.pdbx_description
1 polymer ?
#
loop_
_entity_poly.entity_id
_entity_poly.type
_entity_poly.pdbx_seq_one_letter_code
_entity_poly.pdbx_strand_id
1 'polypeptide(L)'
;MSLEPLSIKEMESQSQDIYETVVVMSKRAKQVLSDRIVEEVIESNDEAEMGVYDELVEVNPEEYDELEKPTTVSVNEFIEGDLEWKNEQEDE
;
A
#
# COMPACT_ATOMS: atom_id res chain seq x y z
N MET A 1 -16.84 -3.65 2.12
CA MET A 1 -15.85 -4.64 2.58
C MET A 1 -16.42 -5.58 3.64
N SER A 2 -16.46 -6.88 3.37
CA SER A 2 -16.55 -7.91 4.42
C SER A 2 -15.16 -8.10 5.02
N LEU A 3 -15.03 -8.03 6.34
CA LEU A 3 -13.78 -8.36 7.03
C LEU A 3 -13.71 -9.88 7.17
N GLU A 4 -12.75 -10.50 6.51
CA GLU A 4 -12.47 -11.93 6.66
C GLU A 4 -11.44 -12.14 7.78
N PRO A 5 -11.65 -13.12 8.67
CA PRO A 5 -10.67 -13.44 9.69
C PRO A 5 -9.45 -14.10 9.03
N LEU A 6 -8.26 -13.56 9.32
CA LEU A 6 -6.99 -14.16 8.92
C LEU A 6 -6.49 -15.12 10.00
N SER A 7 -5.92 -16.25 9.58
CA SER A 7 -5.30 -17.20 10.50
C SER A 7 -3.91 -16.71 10.91
N ILE A 8 -3.62 -16.72 12.21
CA ILE A 8 -2.28 -16.42 12.73
C ILE A 8 -1.22 -17.35 12.11
N LYS A 9 -1.59 -18.60 11.80
CA LYS A 9 -0.68 -19.56 11.15
C LYS A 9 -0.24 -19.14 9.76
N GLU A 10 -1.09 -18.40 9.05
CA GLU A 10 -0.75 -17.87 7.72
C GLU A 10 0.28 -16.75 7.85
N MET A 11 0.20 -15.96 8.93
CA MET A 11 1.18 -14.90 9.23
C MET A 11 2.54 -15.45 9.71
N GLU A 12 2.54 -16.62 10.36
CA GLU A 12 3.76 -17.32 10.76
C GLU A 12 4.41 -18.12 9.61
N SER A 13 3.78 -18.17 8.43
CA SER A 13 4.26 -19.01 7.33
C SER A 13 5.62 -18.56 6.76
N GLN A 14 5.89 -17.25 6.81
CA GLN A 14 7.06 -16.63 6.20
C GLN A 14 8.17 -16.23 7.19
N SER A 15 7.84 -16.01 8.47
CA SER A 15 8.83 -15.77 9.53
C SER A 15 8.43 -16.46 10.82
N GLN A 16 9.44 -16.94 11.56
CA GLN A 16 9.28 -17.54 12.88
C GLN A 16 9.11 -16.48 13.98
N ASP A 17 9.46 -15.22 13.71
CA ASP A 17 9.26 -14.10 14.63
C ASP A 17 8.06 -13.25 14.18
N ILE A 18 6.98 -13.31 14.97
CA ILE A 18 5.77 -12.53 14.73
C ILE A 18 6.03 -11.01 14.73
N TYR A 19 7.00 -10.52 15.49
CA TYR A 19 7.35 -9.11 15.51
C TYR A 19 8.04 -8.70 14.22
N GLU A 20 8.89 -9.56 13.65
CA GLU A 20 9.48 -9.34 12.34
C GLU A 20 8.39 -9.27 11.26
N THR A 21 7.48 -10.25 11.24
CA THR A 21 6.31 -10.25 10.35
C THR A 21 5.56 -8.91 10.41
N VAL A 22 5.23 -8.43 11.62
CA VAL A 22 4.54 -7.15 11.81
C VAL A 22 5.35 -5.97 11.27
N VAL A 23 6.66 -5.95 11.47
CA VAL A 23 7.54 -4.88 10.97
C VAL A 23 7.60 -4.89 9.44
N VAL A 24 7.75 -6.06 8.82
CA VAL A 24 7.79 -6.21 7.36
C VAL A 24 6.49 -5.71 6.74
N MET A 25 5.34 -6.20 7.21
CA MET A 25 4.04 -5.76 6.72
C MET A 25 3.82 -4.25 6.96
N SER A 26 4.23 -3.72 8.12
CA SER A 26 4.09 -2.28 8.40
C SER A 26 4.94 -1.43 7.46
N LYS A 27 6.15 -1.88 7.12
CA LYS A 27 7.03 -1.19 6.17
C LYS A 27 6.47 -1.26 4.76
N ARG A 28 5.96 -2.42 4.33
CA ARG A 28 5.36 -2.59 3.00
C ARG A 28 4.08 -1.77 2.84
N ALA A 29 3.19 -1.74 3.83
CA ALA A 29 2.00 -0.89 3.80
C ALA A 29 2.36 0.61 3.67
N LYS A 30 3.48 1.05 4.25
CA LYS A 30 3.98 2.43 4.06
C LYS A 30 4.48 2.67 2.64
N GLN A 31 5.17 1.71 2.01
CA GLN A 31 5.58 1.83 0.61
C GLN A 31 4.36 1.99 -0.30
N VAL A 32 3.37 1.12 -0.15
CA VAL A 32 2.11 1.19 -0.93
C VAL A 32 1.41 2.55 -0.75
N LEU A 33 1.38 3.08 0.48
CA LEU A 33 0.81 4.42 0.71
C LEU A 33 1.66 5.52 0.06
N SER A 34 2.99 5.44 0.18
CA SER A 34 3.89 6.42 -0.43
C SER A 34 3.76 6.43 -1.96
N ASP A 35 3.65 5.27 -2.60
CA ASP A 35 3.48 5.16 -4.05
C ASP A 35 2.18 5.86 -4.51
N ARG A 36 1.06 5.64 -3.80
CA ARG A 36 -0.22 6.30 -4.09
C ARG A 36 -0.16 7.82 -3.91
N ILE A 37 0.55 8.30 -2.90
CA ILE A 37 0.74 9.75 -2.70
C ILE A 37 1.57 10.34 -3.85
N VAL A 38 2.59 9.62 -4.34
CA VAL A 38 3.39 10.08 -5.48
C VAL A 38 2.52 10.13 -6.74
N GLU A 39 1.69 9.12 -6.99
CA GLU A 39 0.73 9.10 -8.10
C GLU A 39 -0.22 10.31 -8.04
N GLU A 40 -0.85 10.56 -6.89
CA GLU A 40 -1.75 11.71 -6.68
C GLU A 40 -1.04 13.06 -6.88
N VAL A 41 0.22 13.17 -6.45
CA VAL A 41 1.03 14.39 -6.63
C VAL A 41 1.42 14.60 -8.10
N ILE A 42 1.63 13.53 -8.88
CA ILE A 42 1.91 13.63 -10.31
C ILE A 42 0.64 14.09 -11.04
N GLU A 43 -0.49 13.43 -10.79
CA GLU A 43 -1.78 13.79 -11.41
C GLU A 43 -2.18 15.24 -11.10
N SER A 44 -2.04 15.68 -9.85
CA SER A 44 -2.35 17.07 -9.47
C SER A 44 -1.36 18.12 -10.02
N ASN A 45 -0.10 17.76 -10.31
CA ASN A 45 0.81 18.67 -11.00
C ASN A 45 0.44 18.84 -12.48
N ASP A 46 -0.03 17.78 -13.14
CA ASP A 46 -0.54 17.88 -14.51
C ASP A 46 -1.79 18.81 -14.55
N GLU A 47 -2.62 18.79 -13.50
CA GLU A 47 -3.72 19.75 -13.34
C GLU A 47 -3.24 21.19 -13.05
N ALA A 48 -2.14 21.37 -12.32
CA ALA A 48 -1.60 22.69 -11.99
C ALA A 48 -1.00 23.44 -13.19
N GLU A 49 -0.70 22.75 -14.30
CA GLU A 49 -0.35 23.38 -15.58
C GLU A 49 -1.56 23.99 -16.31
N MET A 50 -2.79 23.79 -15.82
CA MET A 50 -3.99 24.40 -16.40
C MET A 50 -4.00 25.93 -16.25
N GLY A 51 -4.26 26.62 -17.36
CA GLY A 51 -4.38 28.07 -17.43
C GLY A 51 -5.68 28.59 -16.82
N VAL A 52 -5.75 29.91 -16.56
CA VAL A 52 -6.94 30.61 -15.99
C VAL A 52 -8.22 30.43 -16.84
N TYR A 53 -8.08 30.03 -18.11
CA TYR A 53 -9.19 29.80 -19.03
C TYR A 53 -9.51 28.32 -19.26
N ASP A 54 -8.76 27.40 -18.67
CA ASP A 54 -9.01 25.96 -18.80
C ASP A 54 -10.21 25.56 -17.92
N GLU A 55 -10.92 24.54 -18.37
CA GLU A 55 -12.12 24.03 -17.68
C GLU A 55 -11.70 23.40 -16.35
N LEU A 56 -12.37 23.76 -15.25
CA LEU A 56 -12.10 23.16 -13.94
C LEU A 56 -12.43 21.66 -14.03
N VAL A 57 -11.48 20.82 -13.62
CA VAL A 57 -11.73 19.39 -13.46
C VAL A 57 -12.81 19.22 -12.39
N GLU A 58 -14.00 18.78 -12.80
CA GLU A 58 -15.06 18.41 -11.85
C GLU A 58 -14.71 17.05 -11.26
N VAL A 59 -14.58 17.00 -9.93
CA VAL A 59 -14.43 15.73 -9.21
C VAL A 59 -15.76 14.99 -9.31
N ASN A 60 -15.87 14.09 -10.28
CA ASN A 60 -17.07 13.29 -10.50
C ASN A 60 -17.15 12.19 -9.42
N PRO A 61 -18.18 12.18 -8.57
CA PRO A 61 -18.34 11.14 -7.54
C PRO A 61 -18.47 9.72 -8.13
N GLU A 62 -18.85 9.60 -9.40
CA GLU A 62 -18.95 8.32 -10.11
C GLU A 62 -17.57 7.76 -10.51
N GLU A 63 -16.53 8.58 -10.51
CA GLU A 63 -15.14 8.22 -10.85
C GLU A 63 -14.30 7.89 -9.60
N TYR A 64 -14.93 7.73 -8.44
CA TYR A 64 -14.25 7.29 -7.23
C TYR A 64 -13.77 5.85 -7.34
N ASP A 65 -12.45 5.65 -7.34
CA ASP A 65 -11.84 4.33 -7.24
C ASP A 65 -11.70 3.88 -5.77
N GLU A 66 -12.49 2.87 -5.39
CA GLU A 66 -12.39 2.23 -4.07
C GLU A 66 -11.15 1.32 -4.03
N LEU A 67 -10.01 1.90 -3.66
CA LEU A 67 -8.76 1.16 -3.48
C LEU A 67 -8.75 0.36 -2.17
N GLU A 68 -8.17 -0.83 -2.20
CA GLU A 68 -7.91 -1.60 -0.98
C GLU A 68 -7.00 -0.83 -0.03
N LYS A 69 -7.19 -1.04 1.27
CA LYS A 69 -6.33 -0.42 2.28
C LYS A 69 -4.89 -0.89 2.11
N PRO A 70 -3.88 0.00 2.23
CA PRO A 70 -2.47 -0.39 2.10
C PRO A 70 -2.06 -1.53 3.04
N THR A 71 -2.68 -1.60 4.22
CA THR A 71 -2.47 -2.69 5.17
C THR A 71 -3.01 -4.04 4.68
N THR A 72 -4.13 -4.04 3.96
CA THR A 72 -4.72 -5.26 3.40
C THR A 72 -3.86 -5.77 2.25
N VAL A 73 -3.47 -4.88 1.33
CA VAL A 73 -2.53 -5.19 0.23
C VAL A 73 -1.25 -5.81 0.79
N SER A 74 -0.62 -5.15 1.76
CA SER A 74 0.62 -5.63 2.34
C SER A 74 0.50 -6.98 3.06
N VAL A 75 -0.63 -7.27 3.71
CA VAL A 75 -0.84 -8.54 4.39
C VAL A 75 -0.99 -9.67 3.37
N ASN A 76 -1.72 -9.43 2.29
CA ASN A 76 -1.90 -10.40 1.21
C ASN A 76 -0.56 -10.69 0.53
N GLU A 77 0.19 -9.65 0.11
CA GLU A 77 1.52 -9.81 -0.52
C GLU A 77 2.50 -10.58 0.39
N PHE A 78 2.45 -10.36 1.70
CA PHE A 78 3.28 -11.09 2.65
C PHE A 78 2.87 -12.57 2.73
N ILE A 79 1.58 -12.87 2.89
CA ILE A 79 1.08 -14.25 2.98
C ILE A 79 1.34 -15.02 1.68
N GLU A 80 1.18 -14.37 0.53
CA GLU A 80 1.40 -14.95 -0.81
C GLU A 80 2.89 -15.18 -1.10
N GLY A 81 3.79 -14.53 -0.35
CA GLY A 81 5.24 -14.67 -0.50
C GLY A 81 5.81 -13.81 -1.64
N ASP A 82 5.10 -12.75 -2.03
CA ASP A 82 5.50 -11.84 -3.10
C ASP A 82 6.54 -10.80 -2.67
N LEU A 83 6.85 -10.76 -1.37
CA LEU A 83 7.79 -9.83 -0.79
C LEU A 83 9.16 -10.48 -0.61
N GLU A 84 10.21 -9.72 -0.91
CA GLU A 84 11.57 -10.04 -0.49
C GLU A 84 12.00 -9.03 0.59
N TRP A 85 12.49 -9.53 1.72
CA TRP A 85 13.02 -8.71 2.80
C TRP A 85 14.24 -9.38 3.41
N LYS A 86 15.05 -8.57 4.09
CA LYS A 86 16.25 -9.02 4.80
C LYS A 86 16.44 -8.22 6.08
N ASN A 87 17.03 -8.86 7.08
CA ASN A 87 17.44 -8.21 8.30
C ASN A 87 18.95 -7.88 8.21
N GLU A 88 19.25 -6.59 8.02
CA GLU A 88 20.64 -6.13 7.85
C GLU A 88 21.53 -6.41 9.07
N GLN A 89 20.97 -6.66 10.25
CA GLN A 89 21.74 -6.97 11.46
C GLN A 89 22.06 -8.46 11.63
N GLU A 90 21.35 -9.35 10.93
CA GLU A 90 21.61 -10.80 10.96
C GLU A 90 22.59 -11.25 9.87
N ASP A 91 22.74 -10.44 8.82
CA ASP A 91 23.65 -10.69 7.69
C ASP A 91 25.10 -10.17 7.93
N GLU A 92 25.39 -9.56 9.09
CA GLU A 92 26.74 -9.14 9.56
C GLU A 92 27.36 -10.12 10.57
#